data_AF-A0A975L703-F1
#
_entry.id   AF-A0A975L703-F1
#
_cell.length_a   1.000
_cell.length_b   1.000
_cell.length_c   1.000
_cell.angle_alpha   90.00
_cell.angle_beta   90.00
_cell.angle_gamma   90.00
#
_symmetry.space_group_name_H-M   'P 1'
#
loop_
_entity.id
_entity.type
_entity.pdbx_description
1 polymer ?
#
loop_
_entity_poly.entity_id
_entity_poly.type
_entity_poly.pdbx_seq_one_letter_code
_entity_poly.pdbx_strand_id
1 'polypeptide(L)'
;MDEQAGTARPRRPPRVLGRRPPVIVALCGVLAVALVAVLTWTLTPPRVIHAVASGDPGAPPAVPSGVDRVGWTWKPPPGVRVEHVAAGPHGPVLVLSDGVVALDGPSGEELWTYRDPRGWDAEVRLFEDVLLLTHDLGEGAVTATPLDPATGEITGGGRRLEEMAGYARSTTLHAYRDRDGAGESGRGCSTGRRPAPAGHGGPSFPGEGPVLRVPA
;
A
#
# COMPACT_ATOMS: atom_id res chain seq x y z
N MET A 1 2.15 106.71 -9.15
CA MET A 1 0.92 105.96 -9.45
C MET A 1 1.20 105.02 -10.60
N ASP A 2 1.28 103.71 -10.45
CA ASP A 2 1.63 102.85 -9.34
C ASP A 2 2.04 101.54 -10.01
N GLU A 3 3.22 101.05 -9.66
CA GLU A 3 3.85 99.85 -10.16
C GLU A 3 3.33 98.68 -9.32
N GLN A 4 2.48 97.83 -9.88
CA GLN A 4 2.01 96.60 -9.23
C GLN A 4 2.72 95.39 -9.84
N ALA A 5 3.85 95.02 -9.22
CA ALA A 5 4.60 93.80 -9.49
C ALA A 5 3.87 92.57 -8.92
N GLY A 6 3.31 91.74 -9.81
CA GLY A 6 2.71 90.46 -9.45
C GLY A 6 3.76 89.38 -9.23
N THR A 7 4.03 89.04 -7.97
CA THR A 7 4.92 87.94 -7.58
C THR A 7 4.28 86.57 -7.85
N ALA A 8 4.81 85.83 -8.83
CA ALA A 8 4.45 84.43 -9.08
C ALA A 8 5.06 83.52 -8.00
N ARG A 9 4.22 82.88 -7.18
CA ARG A 9 4.66 81.83 -6.23
C ARG A 9 4.94 80.52 -6.97
N PRO A 10 6.08 79.86 -6.74
CA PRO A 10 6.35 78.53 -7.31
C PRO A 10 5.47 77.47 -6.63
N ARG A 11 4.67 76.76 -7.44
CA ARG A 11 3.93 75.56 -7.02
C ARG A 11 4.92 74.42 -6.78
N ARG A 12 5.01 73.93 -5.54
CA ARG A 12 5.78 72.73 -5.19
C ARG A 12 5.08 71.48 -5.77
N PRO A 13 5.79 70.56 -6.43
CA PRO A 13 5.20 69.31 -6.91
C PRO A 13 4.82 68.38 -5.74
N PRO A 14 3.76 67.57 -5.88
CA PRO A 14 3.37 66.60 -4.86
C PRO A 14 4.45 65.53 -4.71
N ARG A 15 4.86 65.28 -3.46
CA ARG A 15 5.75 64.16 -3.11
C ARG A 15 4.97 62.86 -3.30
N VAL A 16 5.34 62.08 -4.31
CA VAL A 16 4.83 60.73 -4.55
C VAL A 16 5.24 59.85 -3.37
N LEU A 17 4.26 59.40 -2.57
CA LEU A 17 4.49 58.46 -1.48
C LEU A 17 5.05 57.15 -2.05
N GLY A 18 6.15 56.69 -1.44
CA GLY A 18 6.88 55.48 -1.79
C GLY A 18 5.98 54.24 -1.85
N ARG A 19 5.92 53.68 -3.06
CA ARG A 19 5.36 52.36 -3.38
C ARG A 19 6.19 51.30 -2.65
N ARG A 20 5.70 50.81 -1.51
CA ARG A 20 6.32 49.69 -0.78
C ARG A 20 6.35 48.44 -1.68
N PRO A 21 7.45 47.66 -1.69
CA PRO A 21 7.65 46.59 -2.67
C PRO A 21 6.71 45.38 -2.44
N PRO A 22 6.36 44.63 -3.50
CA PRO A 22 5.31 43.59 -3.54
C PRO A 22 5.69 42.24 -2.92
N VAL A 23 6.67 42.18 -2.01
CA VAL A 23 7.21 40.91 -1.50
C VAL A 23 6.22 40.16 -0.61
N ILE A 24 5.34 40.89 0.10
CA ILE A 24 4.34 40.29 1.01
C ILE A 24 3.24 39.56 0.23
N VAL A 25 2.89 40.02 -0.98
CA VAL A 25 1.83 39.40 -1.79
C VAL A 25 2.29 38.04 -2.36
N ALA A 26 3.58 37.90 -2.68
CA ALA A 26 4.13 36.67 -3.23
C ALA A 26 4.18 35.52 -2.21
N LEU A 27 4.47 35.82 -0.94
CA LEU A 27 4.59 34.79 0.11
C LEU A 27 3.24 34.14 0.46
N CYS A 28 2.15 34.92 0.47
CA CYS A 28 0.81 34.41 0.72
C CYS A 28 0.33 33.46 -0.40
N GLY A 29 0.71 33.71 -1.65
CA GLY A 29 0.34 32.85 -2.78
C GLY A 29 0.93 31.44 -2.67
N VAL A 30 2.21 31.34 -2.31
CA VAL A 30 2.89 30.03 -2.15
C VAL A 30 2.29 29.24 -0.99
N LEU A 31 2.04 29.90 0.15
CA LEU A 31 1.44 29.24 1.31
C LEU A 31 0.03 28.71 1.00
N ALA A 32 -0.79 29.48 0.28
CA ALA A 32 -2.14 29.04 -0.12
C ALA A 32 -2.08 27.81 -1.04
N VAL A 33 -1.18 27.80 -2.03
CA VAL A 33 -1.01 26.63 -2.93
C VAL A 33 -0.52 25.41 -2.15
N ALA A 34 0.44 25.57 -1.24
CA ALA A 34 0.95 24.47 -0.41
C ALA A 34 -0.16 23.91 0.51
N LEU A 35 -0.95 24.77 1.14
CA LEU A 35 -2.09 24.37 1.96
C LEU A 35 -3.15 23.62 1.14
N VAL A 36 -3.49 24.13 -0.05
CA VAL A 36 -4.42 23.45 -0.95
C VAL A 36 -3.86 22.09 -1.37
N ALA A 37 -2.58 21.99 -1.72
CA ALA A 37 -1.96 20.72 -2.09
C ALA A 37 -2.00 19.70 -0.95
N VAL A 38 -1.62 20.09 0.27
CA VAL A 38 -1.69 19.23 1.47
C VAL A 38 -3.13 18.85 1.77
N LEU A 39 -4.06 19.80 1.74
CA LEU A 39 -5.48 19.56 2.01
C LEU A 39 -6.10 18.63 0.96
N THR A 40 -5.73 18.80 -0.31
CA THR A 40 -6.19 17.92 -1.39
C THR A 40 -5.61 16.52 -1.20
N TRP A 41 -4.34 16.40 -0.83
CA TRP A 41 -3.70 15.12 -0.54
C TRP A 41 -4.35 14.41 0.66
N THR A 42 -4.72 15.13 1.72
CA THR A 42 -5.33 14.54 2.91
C THR A 42 -6.82 14.22 2.71
N LEU A 43 -7.56 15.07 1.99
CA LEU A 43 -8.99 14.92 1.80
C LEU A 43 -9.38 14.05 0.62
N THR A 44 -8.49 13.78 -0.33
CA THR A 44 -8.79 12.84 -1.42
C THR A 44 -8.51 11.43 -0.90
N PRO A 45 -9.53 10.61 -0.59
CA PRO A 45 -9.28 9.24 -0.18
C PRO A 45 -8.55 8.51 -1.33
N PRO A 46 -7.43 7.80 -1.06
CA PRO A 46 -6.92 6.76 -1.93
C PRO A 46 -8.10 5.87 -2.27
N ARG A 47 -8.42 5.82 -3.55
CA ARG A 47 -9.53 5.03 -4.02
C ARG A 47 -9.07 3.58 -4.05
N VAL A 48 -9.96 2.68 -3.62
CA VAL A 48 -9.81 1.26 -3.92
C VAL A 48 -9.70 1.14 -5.44
N ILE A 49 -8.60 0.57 -5.90
CA ILE A 49 -8.33 0.30 -7.31
C ILE A 49 -8.88 -1.11 -7.54
N HIS A 50 -10.02 -1.19 -8.21
CA HIS A 50 -10.64 -2.46 -8.56
C HIS A 50 -10.84 -2.50 -10.07
N ALA A 51 -10.15 -3.42 -10.73
CA ALA A 51 -10.36 -3.75 -12.13
C ALA A 51 -10.66 -5.24 -12.23
N VAL A 52 -11.78 -5.58 -12.88
CA VAL A 52 -12.19 -6.95 -13.17
C VAL A 52 -11.66 -7.38 -14.54
N ALA A 53 -11.62 -8.69 -14.78
CA ALA A 53 -11.23 -9.24 -16.07
C ALA A 53 -12.08 -8.65 -17.20
N SER A 54 -11.42 -8.33 -18.31
CA SER A 54 -12.11 -7.78 -19.48
C SER A 54 -12.86 -8.90 -20.21
N GLY A 55 -14.13 -9.10 -19.85
CA GLY A 55 -14.95 -10.17 -20.39
C GLY A 55 -14.69 -11.52 -19.72
N ASP A 56 -15.19 -12.59 -20.34
CA ASP A 56 -14.95 -13.95 -19.86
C ASP A 56 -13.50 -14.35 -20.17
N PRO A 57 -12.66 -14.64 -19.15
CA PRO A 57 -11.27 -15.09 -19.36
C PRO A 57 -11.19 -16.47 -20.05
N GLY A 58 -12.33 -17.14 -20.25
CA GLY A 58 -12.43 -18.37 -21.02
C GLY A 58 -12.02 -19.59 -20.22
N ALA A 59 -11.47 -20.60 -20.90
CA ALA A 59 -10.97 -21.80 -20.22
C ALA A 59 -9.55 -21.56 -19.67
N PRO A 60 -9.23 -22.11 -18.48
CA PRO A 60 -7.86 -22.17 -17.97
C PRO A 60 -6.86 -22.68 -19.01
N PRO A 61 -5.68 -22.05 -19.13
CA PRO A 61 -4.64 -22.54 -20.02
C PRO A 61 -4.14 -23.92 -19.57
N ALA A 62 -3.73 -24.74 -20.53
CA ALA A 62 -3.14 -26.05 -20.22
C ALA A 62 -1.81 -25.87 -19.48
N VAL A 63 -1.62 -26.66 -18.42
CA VAL A 63 -0.37 -26.69 -17.67
C VAL A 63 0.72 -27.31 -18.56
N PRO A 64 1.87 -26.64 -18.77
CA PRO A 64 2.95 -27.19 -19.57
C PRO A 64 3.54 -28.44 -18.89
N SER A 65 3.98 -29.41 -19.68
CA SER A 65 4.58 -30.65 -19.18
C SER A 65 6.03 -30.50 -18.70
N GLY A 66 6.64 -29.34 -18.94
CA GLY A 66 7.98 -28.99 -18.50
C GLY A 66 8.39 -27.60 -18.96
N VAL A 67 9.41 -27.05 -18.30
CA VAL A 67 9.84 -25.66 -18.49
C VAL A 67 11.35 -25.54 -18.57
N ASP A 68 11.80 -24.81 -19.58
CA ASP A 68 13.20 -24.65 -19.98
C ASP A 68 13.69 -23.20 -19.92
N ARG A 69 12.77 -22.22 -19.92
CA ARG A 69 13.08 -20.78 -19.91
C ARG A 69 12.00 -19.96 -19.24
N VAL A 70 12.37 -18.74 -18.85
CA VAL A 70 11.44 -17.73 -18.32
C VAL A 70 10.60 -17.16 -19.46
N GLY A 71 9.27 -17.31 -19.38
CA GLY A 71 8.33 -16.78 -20.38
C GLY A 71 8.09 -15.27 -20.24
N TRP A 72 7.96 -14.80 -18.99
CA TRP A 72 7.70 -13.39 -18.69
C TRP A 72 8.22 -13.03 -17.29
N THR A 73 8.22 -11.74 -16.98
CA THR A 73 8.54 -11.23 -15.65
C THR A 73 7.59 -10.09 -15.33
N TRP A 74 6.97 -10.16 -14.16
CA TRP A 74 6.12 -9.10 -13.63
C TRP A 74 6.81 -8.40 -12.47
N LYS A 75 6.54 -7.11 -12.29
CA LYS A 75 7.10 -6.30 -11.19
C LYS A 75 5.98 -5.54 -10.49
N PRO A 76 5.95 -5.56 -9.14
CA PRO A 76 4.97 -4.80 -8.40
C PRO A 76 5.18 -3.30 -8.59
N PRO A 77 4.11 -2.49 -8.42
CA PRO A 77 4.21 -1.05 -8.36
C PRO A 77 5.22 -0.58 -7.28
N PRO A 78 5.83 0.60 -7.43
CA PRO A 78 6.78 1.11 -6.45
C PRO A 78 6.18 1.20 -5.04
N GLY A 79 6.94 0.73 -4.04
CA GLY A 79 6.50 0.75 -2.64
C GLY A 79 5.57 -0.41 -2.23
N VAL A 80 5.21 -1.29 -3.16
CA VAL A 80 4.38 -2.48 -2.91
C VAL A 80 5.26 -3.72 -2.88
N ARG A 81 5.01 -4.62 -1.93
CA ARG A 81 5.70 -5.90 -1.83
C ARG A 81 4.77 -7.04 -2.21
N VAL A 82 5.33 -8.08 -2.82
CA VAL A 82 4.67 -9.37 -2.96
C VAL A 82 4.89 -10.12 -1.65
N GLU A 83 3.81 -10.43 -0.94
CA GLU A 83 3.84 -11.15 0.32
C GLU A 83 3.64 -12.66 0.10
N HIS A 84 2.80 -13.03 -0.88
CA HIS A 84 2.53 -14.43 -1.22
C HIS A 84 2.11 -14.62 -2.68
N VAL A 85 2.19 -15.86 -3.18
CA VAL A 85 1.77 -16.25 -4.52
C VAL A 85 0.94 -17.51 -4.42
N ALA A 86 -0.31 -17.43 -4.87
CA ALA A 86 -1.22 -18.56 -4.96
C ALA A 86 -1.40 -18.99 -6.43
N ALA A 87 -1.73 -20.26 -6.64
CA ALA A 87 -2.15 -20.74 -7.96
C ALA A 87 -3.61 -20.37 -8.20
N GLY A 88 -3.90 -19.55 -9.21
CA GLY A 88 -5.25 -19.21 -9.64
C GLY A 88 -5.69 -20.00 -10.88
N PRO A 89 -6.96 -19.84 -11.30
CA PRO A 89 -7.52 -20.58 -12.43
C PRO A 89 -6.82 -20.29 -13.76
N HIS A 90 -6.43 -19.04 -14.01
CA HIS A 90 -5.81 -18.62 -15.28
C HIS A 90 -4.31 -18.36 -15.20
N GLY A 91 -3.72 -18.51 -14.01
CA GLY A 91 -2.34 -18.15 -13.74
C GLY A 91 -2.13 -17.78 -12.27
N PRO A 92 -0.97 -17.23 -11.91
CA PRO A 92 -0.66 -16.90 -10.52
C PRO A 92 -1.51 -15.72 -10.01
N VAL A 93 -1.95 -15.83 -8.77
CA VAL A 93 -2.57 -14.76 -8.00
C VAL A 93 -1.55 -14.26 -6.98
N LEU A 94 -1.13 -13.01 -7.14
CA LEU A 94 -0.16 -12.34 -6.31
C LEU A 94 -0.86 -11.62 -5.17
N VAL A 95 -0.51 -11.99 -3.94
CA VAL A 95 -0.91 -11.28 -2.73
C VAL A 95 0.12 -10.20 -2.46
N LEU A 96 -0.33 -8.96 -2.49
CA LEU A 96 0.47 -7.77 -2.30
C LEU A 96 0.23 -7.20 -0.91
N SER A 97 1.17 -6.38 -0.43
CA SER A 97 1.04 -5.66 0.84
C SER A 97 -0.15 -4.69 0.89
N ASP A 98 -0.79 -4.41 -0.26
CA ASP A 98 -1.94 -3.50 -0.39
C ASP A 98 -3.10 -4.09 -1.22
N GLY A 99 -3.13 -5.42 -1.42
CA GLY A 99 -4.21 -6.07 -2.14
C GLY A 99 -3.81 -7.33 -2.91
N VAL A 100 -4.45 -7.56 -4.05
CA VAL A 100 -4.28 -8.73 -4.90
C VAL A 100 -4.26 -8.36 -6.38
N VAL A 101 -3.46 -9.10 -7.14
CA VAL A 101 -3.43 -9.06 -8.61
C VAL A 101 -3.45 -10.49 -9.13
N ALA A 102 -4.30 -10.80 -10.12
CA ALA A 102 -4.20 -12.04 -10.88
C ALA A 102 -3.53 -11.78 -12.23
N LEU A 103 -2.63 -12.67 -12.60
CA LEU A 103 -1.91 -12.62 -13.87
C LEU A 103 -2.34 -13.76 -14.78
N ASP A 104 -2.35 -13.50 -16.07
CA ASP A 104 -2.47 -14.52 -17.11
C ASP A 104 -1.20 -15.37 -17.14
N GLY A 105 -1.33 -16.69 -16.99
CA GLY A 105 -0.21 -17.62 -16.91
C GLY A 105 0.68 -17.61 -18.15
N PRO A 106 0.13 -17.63 -19.38
CA PRO A 106 0.91 -17.58 -20.61
C PRO A 106 1.66 -16.26 -20.85
N SER A 107 1.00 -15.11 -20.65
CA SER A 107 1.56 -13.80 -21.02
C SER A 107 2.19 -13.02 -19.86
N GLY A 108 1.74 -13.27 -18.63
CA GLY A 108 2.10 -12.47 -17.46
C GLY A 108 1.36 -11.14 -17.36
N GLU A 109 0.36 -10.90 -18.22
CA GLU A 109 -0.46 -9.69 -18.20
C GLU A 109 -1.43 -9.71 -17.02
N GLU A 110 -1.79 -8.53 -16.51
CA GLU A 110 -2.77 -8.40 -15.43
C GLU A 110 -4.18 -8.69 -15.95
N LEU A 111 -4.82 -9.72 -15.39
CA LEU A 111 -6.22 -10.04 -15.68
C LEU A 111 -7.15 -9.16 -14.87
N TRP A 112 -6.92 -9.10 -13.56
CA TRP A 112 -7.72 -8.30 -12.65
C TRP A 112 -6.86 -7.87 -11.44
N THR A 113 -7.27 -6.79 -10.80
CA THR A 113 -6.63 -6.28 -9.59
C THR A 113 -7.65 -5.76 -8.60
N TYR A 114 -7.41 -6.02 -7.33
CA TYR A 114 -8.11 -5.39 -6.21
C TYR A 114 -7.05 -4.85 -5.26
N ARG A 115 -6.93 -3.52 -5.13
CA ARG A 115 -5.94 -2.89 -4.25
C ARG A 115 -6.58 -1.80 -3.39
N ASP A 116 -6.29 -1.84 -2.11
CA ASP A 116 -6.63 -0.80 -1.15
C ASP A 116 -5.34 -0.23 -0.53
N PRO A 117 -4.85 0.93 -1.02
CA PRO A 117 -3.64 1.55 -0.49
C PRO A 117 -3.71 1.98 0.99
N ARG A 118 -4.90 1.98 1.62
CA ARG A 118 -5.10 2.24 3.06
C ARG A 118 -5.28 0.97 3.87
N GLY A 119 -5.63 -0.13 3.23
CA GLY A 119 -5.80 -1.45 3.86
C GLY A 119 -4.44 -2.02 4.21
N TRP A 120 -3.85 -1.54 5.30
CA TRP A 120 -2.76 -2.25 5.96
C TRP A 120 -3.33 -3.56 6.52
N ASP A 121 -2.54 -4.64 6.47
CA ASP A 121 -2.91 -5.94 7.02
C ASP A 121 -4.13 -6.61 6.34
N ALA A 122 -4.15 -6.59 5.01
CA ALA A 122 -5.02 -7.45 4.24
C ALA A 122 -4.45 -8.88 4.21
N GLU A 123 -5.24 -9.86 4.67
CA GLU A 123 -4.93 -11.28 4.51
C GLU A 123 -5.77 -11.85 3.36
N VAL A 124 -5.14 -12.69 2.54
CA VAL A 124 -5.79 -13.32 1.38
C VAL A 124 -5.81 -14.81 1.57
N ARG A 125 -6.98 -15.41 1.40
CA ARG A 125 -7.14 -16.86 1.41
C ARG A 125 -7.86 -17.31 0.17
N LEU A 126 -7.21 -18.15 -0.61
CA LEU A 126 -7.81 -18.80 -1.77
C LEU A 126 -8.44 -20.13 -1.34
N PHE A 127 -9.73 -20.27 -1.62
CA PHE A 127 -10.48 -21.53 -1.56
C PHE A 127 -10.76 -22.00 -3.00
N GLU A 128 -11.29 -23.21 -3.16
CA GLU A 128 -11.49 -23.84 -4.48
C GLU A 128 -12.17 -22.91 -5.51
N ASP A 129 -13.18 -22.13 -5.09
CA ASP A 129 -14.01 -21.30 -5.96
C ASP A 129 -14.08 -19.82 -5.53
N VAL A 130 -13.42 -19.45 -4.43
CA VAL A 130 -13.52 -18.10 -3.87
C VAL A 130 -12.20 -17.63 -3.28
N LEU A 131 -11.83 -16.38 -3.59
CA LEU A 131 -10.75 -15.68 -2.92
C LEU A 131 -11.36 -14.78 -1.84
N LEU A 132 -11.04 -15.05 -0.58
CA LEU A 132 -11.42 -14.18 0.53
C LEU A 132 -10.29 -13.20 0.82
N LEU A 133 -10.59 -11.92 0.65
CA LEU A 133 -9.75 -10.83 1.12
C LEU A 133 -10.30 -10.33 2.46
N THR A 134 -9.54 -10.50 3.54
CA THR A 134 -9.91 -10.06 4.87
C THR A 134 -9.10 -8.84 5.29
N HIS A 135 -9.78 -7.78 5.71
CA HIS A 135 -9.18 -6.59 6.29
C HIS A 135 -9.47 -6.55 7.79
N ASP A 136 -8.43 -6.33 8.60
CA ASP A 136 -8.60 -5.94 9.99
C ASP A 136 -8.92 -4.44 10.06
N LEU A 137 -10.10 -4.10 10.59
CA LEU A 137 -10.53 -2.72 10.78
C LEU A 137 -10.20 -2.18 12.18
N GLY A 138 -9.48 -2.97 12.99
CA GLY A 138 -9.30 -2.71 14.41
C GLY A 138 -10.52 -3.12 15.24
N GLU A 139 -10.37 -3.08 16.57
CA GLU A 139 -11.44 -3.43 17.54
C GLU A 139 -12.02 -4.86 17.35
N GLY A 140 -11.28 -5.75 16.68
CA GLY A 140 -11.74 -7.11 16.35
C GLY A 140 -12.79 -7.16 15.23
N ALA A 141 -13.04 -6.04 14.55
CA ALA A 141 -13.89 -5.99 13.36
C ALA A 141 -13.08 -6.43 12.15
N VAL A 142 -13.51 -7.53 11.52
CA VAL A 142 -12.91 -8.04 10.28
C VAL A 142 -13.94 -7.91 9.16
N THR A 143 -13.55 -7.27 8.06
CA THR A 143 -14.36 -7.26 6.83
C THR A 143 -13.78 -8.28 5.87
N ALA A 144 -14.63 -9.18 5.36
CA ALA A 144 -14.25 -10.15 4.34
C ALA A 144 -14.93 -9.79 3.01
N THR A 145 -14.12 -9.59 1.98
CA THR A 145 -14.56 -9.35 0.60
C THR A 145 -14.30 -10.62 -0.21
N PRO A 146 -15.36 -11.38 -0.55
CA PRO A 146 -15.24 -12.50 -1.45
C PRO A 146 -15.06 -11.99 -2.89
N LEU A 147 -14.09 -12.57 -3.57
CA LEU A 147 -13.73 -12.29 -4.94
C LEU A 147 -13.78 -13.61 -5.72
N ASP A 148 -14.32 -13.56 -6.93
CA ASP A 148 -14.14 -14.64 -7.90
C ASP A 148 -12.65 -14.65 -8.33
N PRO A 149 -11.93 -15.77 -8.17
CA PRO A 149 -10.50 -15.81 -8.48
C PRO A 149 -10.18 -15.75 -9.99
N ALA A 150 -11.14 -16.06 -10.87
CA ALA A 150 -10.97 -15.98 -12.32
C ALA A 150 -11.21 -14.55 -12.83
N THR A 151 -12.23 -13.85 -12.31
CA THR A 151 -12.65 -12.55 -12.85
C THR A 151 -12.31 -11.36 -11.96
N GLY A 152 -12.08 -11.59 -10.67
CA GLY A 152 -11.92 -10.55 -9.66
C GLY A 152 -13.25 -9.87 -9.28
N GLU A 153 -14.41 -10.40 -9.70
CA GLU A 153 -15.71 -9.85 -9.33
C GLU A 153 -16.01 -10.07 -7.83
N ILE A 154 -16.63 -9.08 -7.19
CA ILE A 154 -17.05 -9.21 -5.79
C ILE A 154 -18.31 -10.07 -5.74
N THR A 155 -18.18 -11.30 -5.29
CA THR A 155 -19.28 -12.26 -5.20
C THR A 155 -20.03 -12.08 -3.89
N GLY A 156 -20.96 -11.11 -3.84
CA GLY A 156 -21.70 -10.73 -2.64
C GLY A 156 -22.20 -11.92 -1.79
N GLY A 157 -21.53 -12.19 -0.67
CA GLY A 157 -21.72 -13.41 0.11
C GLY A 157 -22.62 -13.23 1.34
N GLY A 158 -23.88 -12.85 1.15
CA GLY A 158 -24.80 -12.48 2.24
C GLY A 158 -25.13 -13.55 3.31
N ARG A 159 -24.59 -14.77 3.26
CA ARG A 159 -24.77 -15.81 4.30
C ARG A 159 -23.59 -16.77 4.52
N ARG A 160 -22.74 -17.02 3.53
CA ARG A 160 -21.56 -17.90 3.67
C ARG A 160 -20.35 -17.19 4.29
N LEU A 161 -20.32 -15.85 4.21
CA LEU A 161 -19.23 -15.02 4.76
C LEU A 161 -19.17 -15.04 6.28
N GLU A 162 -20.30 -15.10 7.00
CA GLU A 162 -20.28 -15.16 8.47
C GLU A 162 -19.70 -16.49 8.97
N GLU A 163 -20.04 -17.59 8.29
CA GLU A 163 -19.51 -18.93 8.59
C GLU A 163 -18.01 -19.04 8.26
N MET A 164 -17.58 -18.53 7.09
CA MET A 164 -16.18 -18.55 6.68
C MET A 164 -15.31 -17.53 7.43
N ALA A 165 -15.82 -16.34 7.72
CA ALA A 165 -15.11 -15.34 8.54
C ALA A 165 -14.97 -15.81 9.99
N GLY A 166 -15.93 -16.60 10.51
CA GLY A 166 -15.78 -17.30 11.79
C GLY A 166 -14.59 -18.26 11.79
N TYR A 167 -14.36 -18.97 10.67
CA TYR A 167 -13.20 -19.85 10.50
C TYR A 167 -11.87 -19.08 10.39
N ALA A 168 -11.87 -17.95 9.68
CA ALA A 168 -10.72 -17.05 9.60
C ALA A 168 -10.34 -16.52 11.01
N ARG A 169 -11.32 -16.00 11.79
CA ARG A 169 -11.08 -15.55 13.17
C ARG A 169 -10.52 -16.65 14.07
N SER A 170 -10.98 -17.89 13.93
CA SER A 170 -10.50 -19.03 14.73
C SER A 170 -9.01 -19.34 14.51
N THR A 171 -8.50 -19.13 13.29
CA THR A 171 -7.10 -19.42 12.98
C THR A 171 -6.16 -18.27 13.33
N THR A 172 -6.58 -17.01 13.23
CA THR A 172 -5.77 -15.87 13.70
C THR A 172 -5.80 -15.72 15.23
N LEU A 173 -6.88 -16.12 15.93
CA LEU A 173 -6.93 -16.05 17.39
C LEU A 173 -5.95 -17.04 18.07
N HIS A 174 -5.60 -18.14 17.41
CA HIS A 174 -4.63 -19.10 17.96
C HIS A 174 -3.17 -18.71 17.76
N ALA A 175 -2.87 -17.71 16.92
CA ALA A 175 -1.49 -17.25 16.68
C ALA A 175 -1.05 -16.06 17.55
N TYR A 176 -1.95 -15.46 18.34
CA TYR A 176 -1.66 -14.23 19.09
C TYR A 176 -2.01 -14.31 20.59
N ARG A 177 -1.41 -15.26 21.31
CA ARG A 177 -1.37 -15.16 22.79
C ARG A 177 -0.02 -15.50 23.44
N ASP A 178 1.07 -15.58 22.68
CA ASP A 178 2.36 -16.04 23.21
C ASP A 178 3.52 -15.05 23.01
N ARG A 179 3.26 -13.74 23.24
CA ARG A 179 4.34 -12.72 23.22
C ARG A 179 4.42 -11.75 24.40
N ASP A 180 3.56 -11.87 25.42
CA ASP A 180 3.62 -11.01 26.62
C ASP A 180 3.94 -11.78 27.91
N GLY A 181 4.78 -12.83 27.80
CA GLY A 181 5.24 -13.65 28.91
C GLY A 181 6.72 -13.48 29.23
N ALA A 182 7.26 -12.26 29.29
CA ALA A 182 8.64 -12.02 29.73
C ALA A 182 8.74 -10.78 30.62
N GLY A 183 8.12 -10.88 31.80
CA GLY A 183 8.24 -9.92 32.90
C GLY A 183 8.34 -10.63 34.24
N GLU A 184 9.04 -11.78 34.30
CA GLU A 184 9.28 -12.44 35.58
C GLU A 184 10.49 -11.79 36.27
N SER A 185 10.13 -11.03 37.31
CA SER A 185 11.00 -10.40 38.29
C SER A 185 11.98 -11.41 38.88
N GLY A 186 13.27 -11.10 38.79
CA GLY A 186 14.34 -11.94 39.29
C GLY A 186 14.32 -12.14 40.80
N ARG A 187 14.81 -13.31 41.22
CA ARG A 187 15.62 -13.47 42.44
C ARG A 187 16.42 -14.79 42.38
N GLY A 188 17.72 -14.62 42.12
CA GLY A 188 18.85 -15.29 42.77
C GLY A 188 18.90 -16.81 42.84
N CYS A 189 19.87 -17.39 42.12
CA CYS A 189 20.88 -18.27 42.72
C CYS A 189 22.08 -18.46 41.76
N SER A 190 23.20 -17.84 42.13
CA SER A 190 24.57 -18.26 41.82
C SER A 190 24.77 -19.74 42.18
N THR A 191 25.59 -20.60 41.58
CA THR A 191 26.92 -20.47 40.97
C THR A 191 27.24 -21.85 40.38
N GLY A 192 27.78 -21.93 39.15
CA GLY A 192 28.18 -23.21 38.56
C GLY A 192 29.06 -23.00 37.32
N ARG A 193 30.34 -23.33 37.44
CA ARG A 193 31.47 -22.91 36.60
C ARG A 193 31.68 -23.82 35.36
N ARG A 194 31.90 -23.19 34.18
CA ARG A 194 32.74 -23.59 33.02
C ARG A 194 32.35 -24.83 32.15
N PRO A 195 32.90 -25.00 30.92
CA PRO A 195 33.62 -24.08 30.01
C PRO A 195 33.10 -24.05 28.54
N ALA A 196 33.66 -23.14 27.73
CA ALA A 196 33.44 -22.93 26.29
C ALA A 196 33.91 -24.11 25.39
N PRO A 197 33.47 -24.15 24.12
CA PRO A 197 34.38 -23.73 23.04
C PRO A 197 33.74 -23.04 21.82
N ALA A 198 34.61 -22.39 21.02
CA ALA A 198 34.59 -22.11 19.56
C ALA A 198 33.24 -21.85 18.86
N GLY A 199 32.96 -20.72 18.22
CA GLY A 199 33.77 -20.05 17.21
C GLY A 199 33.20 -20.35 15.82
N HIS A 200 32.41 -19.43 15.25
CA HIS A 200 32.17 -19.34 13.80
C HIS A 200 31.69 -17.94 13.43
N GLY A 201 32.48 -17.25 12.61
CA GLY A 201 32.06 -16.05 11.88
C GLY A 201 31.26 -16.45 10.65
N GLY A 202 30.08 -15.85 10.49
CA GLY A 202 29.29 -15.91 9.26
C GLY A 202 29.39 -14.58 8.50
N PRO A 203 29.49 -14.59 7.16
CA PRO A 203 29.53 -13.37 6.36
C PRO A 203 28.16 -12.70 6.26
N SER A 204 28.17 -11.37 6.34
CA SER A 204 27.05 -10.51 5.97
C SER A 204 26.82 -10.53 4.46
N PHE A 205 25.59 -10.78 4.03
CA PHE A 205 25.13 -10.50 2.67
C PHE A 205 24.19 -9.27 2.69
N PRO A 206 24.34 -8.31 1.76
CA PRO A 206 23.37 -7.24 1.57
C PRO A 206 22.13 -7.76 0.82
N GLY A 207 20.97 -7.22 1.18
CA GLY A 207 19.68 -7.62 0.63
C GLY A 207 19.51 -7.31 -0.84
N GLU A 208 19.39 -8.37 -1.64
CA GLU A 208 18.60 -8.35 -2.87
C GLU A 208 17.13 -8.60 -2.49
N GLY A 209 16.23 -7.73 -2.94
CA GLY A 209 14.79 -7.93 -2.78
C GLY A 209 14.32 -9.18 -3.53
N PRO A 210 13.21 -9.80 -3.10
CA PRO A 210 12.72 -11.04 -3.70
C PRO A 210 12.33 -10.81 -5.17
N VAL A 211 13.08 -11.43 -6.09
CA VAL A 211 12.66 -11.60 -7.48
C VAL A 211 11.79 -12.85 -7.51
N LEU A 212 10.50 -12.66 -7.78
CA LEU A 212 9.58 -13.78 -7.93
C LEU A 212 9.88 -14.51 -9.25
N ARG A 213 10.61 -15.62 -9.15
CA ARG A 213 10.72 -16.61 -10.22
C ARG A 213 9.58 -17.59 -10.01
N VAL A 214 8.48 -17.38 -10.71
CA VAL A 214 7.45 -18.42 -10.81
C VAL A 214 8.05 -19.49 -11.72
N PRO A 215 8.30 -20.72 -11.23
CA PRO A 215 8.63 -21.82 -12.11
C PRO A 215 7.39 -22.06 -12.95
N ALA A 216 7.52 -21.90 -14.26
CA ALA A 216 6.47 -22.31 -15.16
C ALA A 216 6.35 -23.85 -15.17
#